data_AF-A0A286KR21-F1
#
_entry.id   AF-A0A286KR21-F1
#
_cell.length_a   1.000
_cell.length_b   1.000
_cell.length_c   1.000
_cell.angle_alpha   90.00
_cell.angle_beta   90.00
_cell.angle_gamma   90.00
#
_symmetry.space_group_name_H-M   'P 1'
#
loop_
_entity.id
_entity.type
_entity.pdbx_description
1 polymer ?
#
loop_
_entity_poly.entity_id
_entity_poly.type
_entity_poly.pdbx_seq_one_letter_code
_entity_poly.pdbx_strand_id
1 'polypeptide(L)'
;LAPGGLTRERAQMEVLDVHYSHYGRMCPIETPEGPNIGLIYSLSSYARVREFGFIETPYRRVDLDTNSFTGQLDYLTADEEDSYVVAQANSLLDENGLFLDDEVIRRFLGSATVVAE
;
A
#
# COMPACT_ATOMS: atom_id res chain seq x y z
N LEU A 1 0.53 4.19 -23.33
CA LEU A 1 1.56 5.03 -23.94
C LEU A 1 2.75 4.11 -24.16
N ALA A 2 3.47 4.23 -25.28
CA ALA A 2 4.45 3.24 -25.77
C ALA A 2 3.85 1.95 -26.40
N PRO A 3 4.62 1.22 -27.24
CA PRO A 3 4.17 -0.02 -27.88
C PRO A 3 3.72 -1.07 -26.86
N GLY A 4 2.54 -1.68 -27.08
CA GLY A 4 1.97 -2.70 -26.19
C GLY A 4 1.16 -2.14 -25.00
N GLY A 5 1.17 -0.83 -24.77
CA GLY A 5 0.38 -0.17 -23.73
C GLY A 5 -0.94 0.43 -24.24
N LEU A 6 -1.71 1.04 -23.32
CA LEU A 6 -2.98 1.71 -23.64
C LEU A 6 -2.77 3.00 -24.43
N THR A 7 -3.64 3.31 -25.39
CA THR A 7 -3.69 4.65 -25.99
C THR A 7 -4.59 5.57 -25.17
N ARG A 8 -4.38 6.89 -25.26
CA ARG A 8 -5.19 7.88 -24.52
C ARG A 8 -6.69 7.72 -24.78
N GLU A 9 -7.05 7.45 -26.03
CA GLU A 9 -8.45 7.29 -26.47
C GLU A 9 -9.09 5.98 -25.99
N ARG A 10 -8.28 5.01 -25.56
CA ARG A 10 -8.74 3.69 -25.09
C ARG A 10 -8.68 3.55 -23.58
N ALA A 11 -8.10 4.51 -22.87
CA ALA A 11 -8.06 4.48 -21.42
C ALA A 11 -9.45 4.81 -20.87
N GLN A 12 -10.04 3.82 -20.18
CA GLN A 12 -11.33 3.95 -19.52
C GLN A 12 -11.12 4.40 -18.07
N MET A 13 -12.19 4.91 -17.45
CA MET A 13 -12.14 5.43 -16.08
C MET A 13 -11.60 4.42 -15.07
N GLU A 14 -11.88 3.12 -15.26
CA GLU A 14 -11.39 2.03 -14.40
C GLU A 14 -9.85 1.92 -14.35
N VAL A 15 -9.16 2.39 -15.39
CA VAL A 15 -7.68 2.40 -15.43
C VAL A 15 -7.10 3.69 -14.86
N LEU A 16 -7.86 4.80 -14.97
CA LEU A 16 -7.41 6.12 -14.54
C LEU A 16 -7.62 6.36 -13.04
N ASP A 17 -8.51 5.57 -12.42
CA ASP A 17 -8.87 5.72 -11.02
C ASP A 17 -7.78 5.17 -10.08
N VAL A 18 -7.77 5.68 -8.85
CA VAL A 18 -6.82 5.24 -7.82
C VAL A 18 -7.31 3.93 -7.21
N HIS A 19 -6.58 2.86 -7.45
CA HIS A 19 -6.86 1.56 -6.86
C HIS A 19 -6.28 1.44 -5.44
N TYR A 20 -6.91 0.65 -4.57
CA TYR A 20 -6.47 0.48 -3.18
C TYR A 20 -5.05 -0.10 -3.08
N SER A 21 -4.64 -0.94 -4.04
CA SER A 21 -3.30 -1.54 -4.08
C SER A 21 -2.18 -0.54 -4.37
N HIS A 22 -2.51 0.68 -4.83
CA HIS A 22 -1.53 1.74 -5.05
C HIS A 22 -0.85 2.18 -3.75
N TYR A 23 -1.47 1.92 -2.59
CA TYR A 23 -0.97 2.33 -1.29
C TYR A 23 0.48 1.87 -1.06
N GLY A 24 1.37 2.86 -0.90
CA GLY A 24 2.79 2.63 -0.67
C GLY A 24 3.60 2.16 -1.88
N ARG A 25 2.96 1.97 -3.05
CA ARG A 25 3.58 1.49 -4.31
C ARG A 25 3.69 2.62 -5.34
N MET A 26 2.58 3.31 -5.60
CA MET A 26 2.50 4.44 -6.53
C MET A 26 1.92 5.64 -5.80
N CYS A 27 2.44 6.84 -6.09
CA CYS A 27 1.92 8.07 -5.52
C CYS A 27 0.54 8.38 -6.11
N PRO A 28 -0.55 8.43 -5.31
CA PRO A 28 -1.89 8.68 -5.85
C PRO A 28 -2.11 10.15 -6.23
N ILE A 29 -1.23 11.06 -5.78
CA ILE A 29 -1.37 12.51 -5.97
C ILE A 29 -0.52 13.00 -7.16
N GLU A 30 0.67 12.43 -7.32
CA GLU A 30 1.64 12.88 -8.33
C GLU A 30 1.34 12.24 -9.69
N THR A 31 0.31 12.78 -10.36
CA THR A 31 -0.03 12.50 -11.75
C THR A 31 -0.16 13.82 -12.52
N PRO A 32 0.24 13.89 -13.80
CA PRO A 32 -0.03 15.05 -14.62
C PRO A 32 -1.53 15.32 -14.74
N GLU A 33 -1.93 16.59 -14.69
CA GLU A 33 -3.31 16.98 -14.97
C GLU A 33 -3.63 16.92 -16.49
N GLY A 34 -4.93 16.95 -16.82
CA GLY A 34 -5.41 16.98 -18.20
C GLY A 34 -5.44 15.60 -18.87
N PRO A 35 -5.14 15.47 -20.17
CA PRO A 35 -5.36 14.23 -20.93
C PRO A 35 -4.51 13.02 -20.50
N ASN A 36 -3.52 13.21 -19.62
CA ASN A 36 -2.66 12.13 -19.10
C ASN A 36 -2.92 11.81 -17.62
N ILE A 37 -3.96 12.39 -17.02
CA ILE A 37 -4.32 12.07 -15.63
C ILE A 37 -4.58 10.58 -15.47
N GLY A 38 -3.98 9.96 -14.46
CA GLY A 38 -4.10 8.52 -14.19
C GLY A 38 -3.38 7.60 -15.17
N LEU A 39 -2.62 8.15 -16.13
CA LEU A 39 -1.81 7.36 -17.08
C LEU A 39 -0.32 7.35 -16.76
N ILE A 40 0.13 8.29 -15.92
CA ILE A 40 1.51 8.45 -15.52
C ILE A 40 1.52 8.65 -14.01
N TYR A 41 2.23 7.76 -13.32
CA TYR A 41 2.40 7.80 -11.87
C TYR A 41 3.88 7.84 -11.51
N SER A 42 4.18 8.48 -10.38
CA SER A 42 5.49 8.40 -9.74
C SER A 42 5.52 7.25 -8.72
N LEU A 43 6.70 6.62 -8.58
CA LEU A 43 6.93 5.57 -7.59
C LEU A 43 6.88 6.16 -6.17
N SER A 44 6.26 5.45 -5.22
CA SER A 44 6.26 5.88 -3.81
C SER A 44 7.65 5.83 -3.18
N SER A 45 7.87 6.61 -2.11
CA SER A 45 9.21 6.83 -1.52
C SER A 45 9.96 5.57 -1.10
N TYR A 46 9.25 4.56 -0.60
CA TYR A 46 9.86 3.31 -0.12
C TYR A 46 9.58 2.10 -1.03
N ALA A 47 8.86 2.32 -2.13
CA ALA A 47 8.52 1.25 -3.06
C ALA A 47 9.76 0.77 -3.83
N ARG A 48 9.78 -0.52 -4.15
CA ARG A 48 10.84 -1.17 -4.94
C ARG A 48 10.22 -2.03 -6.03
N VAL A 49 10.98 -2.27 -7.09
CA VAL A 49 10.60 -3.18 -8.17
C VAL A 49 11.36 -4.49 -7.97
N ARG A 50 10.62 -5.60 -7.79
CA ARG A 50 11.17 -6.96 -7.67
C ARG A 50 11.65 -7.46 -9.04
N GLU A 51 12.43 -8.54 -9.07
CA GLU A 51 13.02 -9.12 -10.30
C GLU A 51 11.98 -9.39 -11.41
N PHE A 52 10.77 -9.81 -11.06
CA PHE A 52 9.69 -10.07 -12.01
C PHE A 52 8.88 -8.82 -12.43
N GLY A 53 9.29 -7.63 -11.97
CA GLY A 53 8.63 -6.36 -12.32
C GLY A 53 7.46 -5.96 -11.41
N PHE A 54 7.14 -6.75 -10.38
CA PHE A 54 6.12 -6.36 -9.39
C PHE A 54 6.65 -5.28 -8.45
N ILE A 55 5.76 -4.36 -8.05
CA ILE A 55 6.08 -3.30 -7.08
C ILE A 55 5.77 -3.80 -5.67
N GLU A 56 6.76 -3.69 -4.79
CA GLU A 56 6.67 -4.10 -3.39
C GLU A 56 6.89 -2.91 -2.45
N THR A 57 6.29 -2.99 -1.27
CA THR A 57 6.33 -1.95 -0.23
C THR A 57 6.75 -2.59 1.09
N PRO A 58 7.61 -1.95 1.89
CA PRO A 58 8.04 -2.50 3.17
C PRO A 58 6.95 -2.35 4.23
N TYR A 59 6.77 -3.41 5.02
CA TYR A 59 5.96 -3.44 6.22
C TYR A 59 6.77 -3.95 7.40
N ARG A 60 6.42 -3.50 8.61
CA ARG A 60 6.96 -4.05 9.85
C ARG A 60 6.13 -5.25 10.26
N ARG A 61 6.78 -6.38 10.52
CA ARG A 61 6.08 -7.58 10.97
C ARG A 61 5.70 -7.45 12.44
N VAL A 62 4.44 -7.78 12.75
CA VAL A 62 3.96 -7.97 14.12
C VAL A 62 4.13 -9.44 14.49
N ASP A 63 4.70 -9.70 15.66
CA ASP A 63 4.78 -11.05 16.22
C ASP A 63 3.41 -11.42 16.80
N LEU A 64 2.87 -12.58 16.40
CA LEU A 64 1.54 -13.03 16.82
C LEU A 64 1.52 -13.60 18.24
N ASP A 65 2.67 -14.02 18.76
CA ASP A 65 2.76 -14.58 20.12
C ASP A 65 2.84 -13.47 21.18
N THR A 66 3.51 -12.36 20.84
CA THR A 66 3.70 -11.21 21.75
C THR A 66 2.85 -10.00 21.41
N ASN A 67 2.12 -10.01 20.28
CA ASN A 67 1.39 -8.87 19.73
C ASN A 67 2.22 -7.58 19.61
N SER A 68 3.54 -7.72 19.47
CA SER A 68 4.46 -6.58 19.41
C SER A 68 5.14 -6.45 18.05
N PHE A 69 5.47 -5.22 17.67
CA PHE A 69 6.21 -4.97 16.45
C PHE A 69 7.64 -5.51 16.54
N THR A 70 8.00 -6.34 15.58
CA THR A 70 9.39 -6.76 15.39
C THR A 70 10.21 -5.66 14.71
N GLY A 71 11.54 -5.75 14.80
CA GLY A 71 12.47 -4.94 14.02
C GLY A 71 12.63 -5.41 12.57
N GLN A 72 11.91 -6.46 12.16
CA GLN A 72 12.00 -7.03 10.82
C GLN A 72 11.10 -6.25 9.84
N LEU A 73 11.68 -5.92 8.69
CA LEU A 73 10.99 -5.30 7.56
C LEU A 73 10.84 -6.33 6.45
N ASP A 74 9.59 -6.60 6.09
CA ASP A 74 9.24 -7.51 5.00
C ASP A 74 8.66 -6.70 3.83
N TYR A 75 9.17 -6.92 2.63
CA TYR A 75 8.67 -6.27 1.41
C TYR A 75 7.57 -7.14 0.81
N LEU A 76 6.35 -6.59 0.72
CA LEU A 76 5.18 -7.31 0.23
C LEU A 76 4.71 -6.76 -1.12
N THR A 77 4.43 -7.67 -2.05
CA THR A 77 3.67 -7.38 -3.27
C THR A 77 2.20 -7.09 -2.95
N ALA A 78 1.42 -6.63 -3.92
CA ALA A 78 0.00 -6.32 -3.71
C ALA A 78 -0.82 -7.57 -3.36
N ASP A 79 -0.51 -8.68 -4.03
CA ASP A 79 -1.07 -10.01 -3.82
C ASP A 79 -0.69 -10.60 -2.45
N GLU A 80 0.55 -10.43 -2.00
CA GLU A 80 0.97 -10.85 -0.66
C GLU A 80 0.25 -10.01 0.43
N GLU A 81 0.13 -8.70 0.25
CA GLU A 81 -0.54 -7.78 1.20
C GLU A 81 -2.00 -8.14 1.47
N ASP A 82 -2.75 -8.61 0.48
CA ASP A 82 -4.17 -8.96 0.61
C ASP A 82 -4.43 -10.10 1.60
N SER A 83 -3.40 -10.88 1.97
CA SER A 83 -3.48 -11.93 2.98
C SER A 83 -3.29 -11.42 4.41
N TYR A 84 -2.92 -10.16 4.59
CA TYR A 84 -2.57 -9.59 5.89
C TYR A 84 -3.45 -8.41 6.29
N VAL A 85 -3.53 -8.21 7.59
CA VAL A 85 -4.15 -7.05 8.20
C VAL A 85 -3.08 -6.01 8.47
N VAL A 86 -3.23 -4.81 7.92
CA VAL A 86 -2.22 -3.75 8.03
C VAL A 86 -2.73 -2.63 8.93
N ALA A 87 -2.05 -2.41 10.06
CA ALA A 87 -2.28 -1.29 10.95
C ALA A 87 -1.70 0.02 10.38
N GLN A 88 -2.22 1.16 10.83
CA GLN A 88 -1.74 2.46 10.41
C GLN A 88 -0.35 2.79 11.01
N ALA A 89 0.48 3.52 10.26
CA ALA A 89 1.84 3.85 10.69
C ALA A 89 1.91 4.87 11.84
N ASN A 90 0.83 5.61 12.09
CA ASN A 90 0.72 6.61 13.16
C ASN A 90 0.06 6.07 14.44
N SER A 91 -0.27 4.78 14.49
CA SER A 91 -0.78 4.13 15.70
C SER A 91 0.22 4.29 16.84
N LEU A 92 -0.28 4.63 18.03
CA LEU A 92 0.54 4.87 19.19
C LEU A 92 1.06 3.54 19.74
N LEU A 93 2.38 3.49 19.97
CA LEU A 93 3.07 2.31 20.48
C LEU A 93 3.75 2.62 21.82
N ASP A 94 3.82 1.62 22.68
CA ASP A 94 4.63 1.66 23.89
C ASP A 94 6.12 1.40 23.58
N GLU A 95 6.96 1.43 24.61
CA GLU A 95 8.40 1.16 24.50
C GLU A 95 8.73 -0.30 24.11
N ASN A 96 7.79 -1.23 24.31
CA ASN A 96 7.91 -2.63 23.96
C ASN A 96 7.35 -2.95 22.56
N GLY A 97 6.79 -1.96 21.86
CA GLY A 97 6.17 -2.10 20.55
C GLY A 97 4.77 -2.70 20.58
N LEU A 98 4.04 -2.58 21.68
CA LEU A 98 2.61 -2.89 21.81
C LEU A 98 1.78 -1.66 21.46
N PHE A 99 0.56 -1.87 20.97
CA PHE A 99 -0.38 -0.77 20.76
C PHE A 99 -0.86 -0.21 22.10
N LEU A 100 -0.90 1.13 22.21
CA LEU A 100 -1.41 1.81 23.40
C LEU A 100 -2.93 1.94 23.41
N ASP A 101 -3.53 1.97 22.22
CA ASP A 101 -4.97 2.10 22.03
C ASP A 101 -5.59 0.70 21.85
N ASP A 102 -6.71 0.44 22.54
CA ASP A 102 -7.49 -0.80 22.38
C ASP A 102 -8.14 -0.91 20.99
N GLU A 103 -8.30 0.22 20.29
CA GLU A 103 -8.88 0.31 18.95
C GLU A 103 -7.88 0.92 17.97
N VAL A 104 -7.51 0.15 16.94
CA VAL A 104 -6.59 0.62 15.90
C VAL A 104 -7.27 0.61 14.53
N ILE A 105 -7.07 1.71 13.78
CA ILE A 105 -7.47 1.77 12.38
C ILE A 105 -6.57 0.82 11.60
N ARG A 106 -7.20 -0.17 10.97
CA ARG A 106 -6.53 -1.14 10.10
C ARG A 106 -7.18 -1.16 8.73
N ARG A 107 -6.44 -1.68 7.76
CA ARG A 107 -6.97 -2.01 6.44
C ARG A 107 -6.86 -3.50 6.15
N PHE A 108 -7.87 -4.02 5.45
CA PHE A 108 -7.92 -5.38 4.95
C PHE A 108 -8.72 -5.40 3.64
N LEU A 109 -8.15 -5.95 2.56
CA LEU A 109 -8.76 -6.02 1.22
C LEU A 109 -9.37 -4.68 0.75
N GLY A 110 -8.62 -3.59 0.93
CA GLY A 110 -9.04 -2.24 0.56
C GLY A 110 -10.07 -1.58 1.49
N SER A 111 -10.64 -2.30 2.46
CA SER A 111 -11.54 -1.73 3.47
C SER A 111 -10.75 -1.25 4.68
N ALA A 112 -10.89 0.04 5.02
CA ALA A 112 -10.38 0.59 6.28
C ALA A 112 -11.48 0.47 7.35
N THR A 113 -11.18 -0.21 8.45
CA THR A 113 -12.12 -0.43 9.55
C THR A 113 -11.40 -0.25 10.89
N VAL A 114 -12.12 0.19 11.91
CA VAL A 114 -11.64 0.18 13.30
C VAL A 114 -11.93 -1.19 13.88
N VAL A 115 -10.93 -1.85 14.47
CA VAL A 115 -11.15 -3.07 15.24
C VAL A 115 -10.66 -2.84 16.65
N ALA A 116 -11.56 -3.11 17.60
CA ALA A 116 -11.24 -3.31 18.99
C ALA A 116 -10.61 -4.70 19.16
N GLU A 117 -9.45 -4.77 19.81
CA GLU A 117 -8.94 -6.05 20.36
C GLU A 117 -9.85 -6.56 21.50
#